data_AF-A0A382AQN3-F1
#
_entry.id   AF-A0A382AQN3-F1
#
_cell.length_a   1.000
_cell.length_b   1.000
_cell.length_c   1.000
_cell.angle_alpha   90.00
_cell.angle_beta   90.00
_cell.angle_gamma   90.00
#
_symmetry.space_group_name_H-M   'P 1'
#
loop_
_entity.id
_entity.type
_entity.pdbx_description
1 polymer ?
#
loop_
_entity_poly.entity_id
_entity_poly.type
_entity_poly.pdbx_seq_one_letter_code
_entity_poly.pdbx_strand_id
1 'polypeptide(L)' 'MYGGEIDTTNNQMELLAAIKALQSLKRPCRVNLYTDSNYVKQGITEWIIKWKSNGFRNAKKKPVLNSDLWKQL' A
#
# COMPACT_ATOMS: atom_id res chain seq x y z
N MET A 1 -0.38 5.14 26.98
CA MET A 1 -1.20 5.66 25.87
C MET A 1 -1.16 4.63 24.76
N TYR A 2 -2.22 3.86 24.54
CA TYR A 2 -2.31 2.90 23.43
C TYR A 2 -3.43 3.38 22.50
N GLY A 3 -3.04 4.10 21.45
CA GLY A 3 -3.93 4.58 20.40
C GLY A 3 -3.86 3.67 19.17
N GLY A 4 -4.18 2.38 19.36
CA GLY A 4 -4.34 1.45 18.25
C GLY A 4 -5.83 1.33 17.93
N GLU A 5 -6.26 1.80 16.77
CA GLU A 5 -7.60 1.49 16.26
C GLU A 5 -7.75 -0.03 16.17
N ILE A 6 -8.80 -0.56 16.80
CA ILE A 6 -9.02 -1.98 17.12
C ILE A 6 -9.21 -2.88 15.88
N ASP A 7 -9.30 -2.31 14.68
CA ASP A 7 -9.60 -3.03 13.43
C ASP A 7 -8.55 -2.89 12.32
N THR A 8 -7.40 -2.27 12.59
CA THR A 8 -6.36 -2.09 11.56
C THR A 8 -5.21 -3.06 11.75
N THR A 9 -4.92 -3.85 10.72
CA THR A 9 -3.71 -4.70 10.72
C THR A 9 -2.47 -3.82 10.57
N ASN A 10 -1.34 -4.22 11.16
CA ASN A 10 -0.08 -3.49 11.08
C ASN A 10 0.29 -3.11 9.63
N ASN A 11 0.09 -4.04 8.69
CA ASN A 11 0.34 -3.83 7.25
C ASN A 11 -0.54 -2.74 6.62
N GLN A 12 -1.77 -2.56 7.09
CA GLN A 12 -2.68 -1.53 6.59
C GLN A 12 -2.24 -0.14 7.08
N MET A 13 -1.83 -0.04 8.34
CA MET A 13 -1.27 1.18 8.93
C MET A 13 0.04 1.59 8.23
N GLU A 14 0.94 0.63 7.98
CA GLU A 14 2.20 0.86 7.26
C GLU A 14 1.97 1.33 5.83
N LEU A 15 1.04 0.69 5.11
CA LEU A 15 0.68 1.09 3.75
C LEU A 15 0.05 2.49 3.72
N LEU A 16 -0.85 2.80 4.66
CA LEU A 16 -1.47 4.12 4.80
C LEU A 16 -0.41 5.19 5.07
N ALA A 17 0.57 4.91 5.92
CA ALA A 17 1.67 5.81 6.22
C ALA A 17 2.52 6.10 4.96
N ALA A 18 2.85 5.07 4.18
CA ALA A 18 3.55 5.23 2.91
C ALA A 18 2.76 6.08 1.90
N ILE A 19 1.45 5.83 1.75
CA ILE A 19 0.57 6.60 0.86
C ILE A 19 0.52 8.07 1.29
N LYS A 20 0.26 8.34 2.58
CA LYS A 20 0.21 9.72 3.10
C LYS A 20 1.55 10.45 2.94
N ALA A 21 2.66 9.76 3.19
CA ALA A 21 4.00 10.32 2.99
C ALA A 21 4.21 10.74 1.54
N LEU A 22 3.82 9.90 0.57
CA LEU A 22 3.92 10.22 -0.85
C LEU A 22 2.92 11.30 -1.30
N GLN A 23 1.68 11.27 -0.81
CA GLN A 23 0.66 12.29 -1.09
C GLN A 23 1.01 13.68 -0.54
N SER A 24 1.80 13.74 0.54
CA SER A 24 2.28 15.01 1.11
C SER A 24 3.25 15.77 0.18
N LEU A 25 3.81 15.08 -0.82
CA LEU A 25 4.75 15.65 -1.77
C LEU A 25 4.00 16.51 -2.79
N LYS A 26 4.20 17.83 -2.70
CA LYS A 26 3.52 18.83 -3.56
C LYS A 26 4.05 18.90 -5.00
N ARG A 27 5.10 18.14 -5.33
CA ARG A 27 5.76 18.15 -6.64
C ARG A 27 6.37 16.78 -6.93
N PRO A 28 6.50 16.40 -8.22
CA PRO A 28 7.24 15.21 -8.61
C PRO A 28 8.67 15.28 -8.06
N CYS A 29 9.05 14.28 -7.27
CA CYS A 29 10.39 14.19 -6.70
C CYS A 29 10.79 12.72 -6.55
N ARG A 30 12.11 12.48 -6.55
CA ARG A 30 12.67 11.15 -6.33
C ARG A 30 12.69 10.88 -4.83
N VAL A 31 12.00 9.82 -4.41
CA VAL A 31 11.85 9.44 -2.99
C VAL A 31 12.49 8.08 -2.77
N ASN A 32 13.28 7.97 -1.71
CA ASN A 32 13.73 6.67 -1.21
C ASN A 32 12.85 6.31 -0.01
N LEU A 33 11.92 5.36 -0.23
CA LEU A 33 11.04 4.85 0.80
C LEU A 33 11.69 3.62 1.44
N TYR A 34 12.00 3.69 2.73
CA TYR A 34 12.50 2.57 3.52
C TYR A 34 11.37 2.00 4.37
N THR A 35 11.13 0.71 4.25
CA THR A 35 10.13 -0.02 5.04
C THR A 35 10.69 -1.39 5.40
N ASP A 36 10.45 -1.81 6.64
CA ASP A 36 10.67 -3.17 7.14
C ASP A 36 9.48 -4.10 6.83
N SER A 37 8.39 -3.54 6.29
CA SER A 37 7.22 -4.28 5.86
C SER A 37 7.50 -5.09 4.60
N ASN A 38 7.55 -6.41 4.74
CA ASN A 38 7.60 -7.31 3.58
C ASN A 38 6.38 -7.13 2.68
N TYR A 39 5.21 -6.80 3.24
CA TYR A 39 3.98 -6.59 2.48
C TYR A 39 4.07 -5.36 1.57
N VAL A 40 4.51 -4.20 2.11
CA VAL A 40 4.67 -2.98 1.30
C VAL A 40 5.79 -3.14 0.28
N LYS A 41 6.92 -3.76 0.68
CA LYS A 41 8.05 -4.05 -0.21
C LYS A 41 7.62 -4.91 -1.40
N GLN A 42 7.07 -6.10 -1.17
CA GLN A 42 6.62 -7.00 -2.23
C GLN A 42 5.47 -6.40 -3.04
N GLY A 43 4.58 -5.66 -2.37
CA GLY A 43 3.49 -4.94 -3.00
C GLY A 43 3.98 -3.97 -4.08
N ILE A 44 4.95 -3.11 -3.76
CA ILE A 44 5.50 -2.12 -4.70
C ILE A 44 6.42 -2.75 -5.75
N THR A 45 7.20 -3.77 -5.40
CA THR A 45 8.19 -4.34 -6.33
C THR A 45 7.63 -5.37 -7.30
N GLU A 46 6.67 -6.19 -6.85
CA GLU A 46 6.20 -7.35 -7.63
C GLU A 46 4.71 -7.27 -7.95
N TRP A 47 3.87 -6.98 -6.95
CA TRP A 47 2.44 -7.20 -7.09
C TRP A 47 1.71 -6.07 -7.78
N ILE A 48 2.11 -4.81 -7.56
CA ILE A 48 1.45 -3.62 -8.13
C ILE A 48 1.37 -3.71 -9.67
N ILE A 49 2.41 -4.22 -10.32
CA ILE A 49 2.47 -4.36 -11.78
C ILE A 49 1.37 -5.32 -12.26
N LYS A 50 1.26 -6.48 -11.61
CA LYS A 50 0.26 -7.52 -11.93
C LYS A 50 -1.15 -7.10 -11.53
N TRP A 51 -1.30 -6.35 -10.44
CA TRP A 51 -2.59 -5.84 -10.01
C TRP A 51 -3.10 -4.76 -10.95
N LYS A 52 -2.23 -3.86 -11.42
CA LYS A 52 -2.60 -2.83 -12.39
C LYS A 52 -3.10 -3.44 -13.70
N SER A 53 -2.48 -4.52 -14.18
CA SER A 53 -2.96 -5.24 -15.39
C SER A 53 -4.28 -5.99 -15.16
N ASN A 54 -4.52 -6.48 -13.94
CA ASN A 54 -5.69 -7.29 -13.61
C ASN A 54 -6.80 -6.52 -12.86
N GLY A 55 -6.73 -5.19 -12.83
CA GLY A 55 -7.73 -4.34 -12.16
C GLY A 55 -7.83 -4.54 -10.64
N PHE A 56 -6.70 -4.81 -9.98
CA PHE A 56 -6.58 -5.07 -8.53
C PHE A 56 -7.41 -6.27 -8.06
N ARG A 57 -7.46 -7.34 -8.86
CA ARG A 57 -8.16 -8.58 -8.54
C ARG A 57 -7.18 -9.75 -8.36
N ASN A 58 -7.50 -10.62 -7.41
CA ASN A 58 -6.80 -11.88 -7.20
C ASN A 58 -7.28 -12.97 -8.17
N ALA A 59 -6.65 -14.15 -8.12
CA ALA A 59 -7.01 -15.29 -8.97
C ALA A 59 -8.47 -15.75 -8.82
N LYS A 60 -9.12 -15.47 -7.68
CA LYS A 60 -10.54 -15.75 -7.42
C LYS A 60 -11.46 -14.62 -7.90
N LYS A 61 -10.95 -13.68 -8.71
CA LYS A 61 -11.65 -12.47 -9.20
C LYS A 61 -12.16 -11.54 -8.09
N LYS A 62 -11.71 -11.72 -6.84
CA LYS A 62 -12.03 -10.83 -5.72
C LYS A 62 -11.02 -9.70 -5.65
N PRO A 63 -11.38 -8.52 -5.11
CA PRO A 63 -10.42 -7.46 -4.83
C PRO A 63 -9.24 -7.99 -4.00
N VAL A 64 -8.03 -7.52 -4.31
CA VAL A 64 -6.85 -7.84 -3.51
C VAL A 64 -6.95 -7.18 -2.15
N LEU A 65 -6.26 -7.73 -1.14
CA LEU A 65 -6.22 -7.11 0.18
C LEU A 65 -5.72 -5.67 0.07
N ASN A 66 -6.37 -4.73 0.75
CA ASN A 66 -6.07 -3.30 0.69
C ASN A 66 -6.14 -2.68 -0.72
N SER A 67 -6.93 -3.26 -1.64
CA SER A 67 -7.00 -2.77 -3.04
C SER A 67 -7.32 -1.28 -3.15
N ASP A 68 -8.13 -0.74 -2.24
CA ASP A 68 -8.52 0.66 -2.27
C ASP A 68 -7.42 1.61 -1.80
N LEU A 69 -6.50 1.13 -0.95
CA LEU A 69 -5.28 1.85 -0.59
C LEU A 69 -4.28 1.79 -1.76
N TRP A 70 -4.10 0.62 -2.37
CA TRP A 70 -3.21 0.46 -3.52
C TRP A 70 -3.64 1.23 -4.76
N LYS A 71 -4.94 1.52 -4.94
CA LYS A 71 -5.44 2.40 -6.01
C LYS A 71 -5.18 3.89 -5.76
N GLN A 72 -4.96 4.29 -4.51
CA GLN A 72 -4.67 5.68 -4.14
C GLN A 72 -3.17 6.02 -4.30
N LEU A 73 -2.33 5.01 -4.41
CA LEU A 73 -0.90 5.08 -4.67
C LEU A 73 -0.63 5.21 -6.19
#